data_AF-A0A200HD26-F1
#
_entry.id   AF-A0A200HD26-F1
#
_cell.length_a   1.000
_cell.length_b   1.000
_cell.length_c   1.000
_cell.angle_alpha   90.00
_cell.angle_beta   90.00
_cell.angle_gamma   90.00
#
_symmetry.space_group_name_H-M   'P 1'
#
loop_
_entity.id
_entity.type
_entity.pdbx_description
1 polymer ?
#
loop_
_entity_poly.entity_id
_entity_poly.type
_entity_poly.pdbx_seq_one_letter_code
_entity_poly.pdbx_strand_id
1 'polypeptide(L)' 'MDVRNTIEREPVALSGAVVGVVIAGVALLTAFGINVTEAQATGIVGFVSAGAVLGSVLYARRKVTPIAPGNGKRMKLDTE' A
#
# COMPACT_ATOMS: atom_id res chain seq x y z
N MET A 1 -4.98 5.29 -18.22
CA MET A 1 -4.60 5.67 -16.84
C MET A 1 -3.20 5.14 -16.61
N ASP A 2 -2.22 6.01 -16.36
CA ASP A 2 -0.83 5.57 -16.18
C ASP A 2 -0.64 5.03 -14.75
N VAL A 3 -0.46 3.71 -14.64
CA VAL A 3 -0.32 3.00 -13.36
C VAL A 3 0.85 3.55 -12.55
N ARG A 4 1.93 4.01 -13.20
CA ARG A 4 3.08 4.62 -12.51
C ARG A 4 2.68 5.89 -11.77
N ASN A 5 1.86 6.71 -12.40
CA ASN A 5 1.39 7.98 -11.83
C ASN A 5 0.43 7.75 -10.64
N THR A 6 -0.41 6.70 -10.70
CA THR A 6 -1.30 6.31 -9.61
C THR A 6 -0.53 5.74 -8.41
N ILE A 7 0.51 4.93 -8.65
CA ILE A 7 1.40 4.42 -7.59
C ILE A 7 1.99 5.58 -6.78
N GLU A 8 2.36 6.67 -7.45
CA GLU A 8 3.04 7.79 -6.81
C GLU A 8 2.14 8.72 -6.01
N ARG A 9 0.90 8.90 -6.46
CA ARG A 9 -0.07 9.84 -5.88
C ARG A 9 -1.00 9.18 -4.87
N GLU A 10 -1.46 7.96 -5.15
CA GLU A 10 -2.53 7.30 -4.40
C GLU A 10 -2.23 5.81 -4.14
N PRO A 11 -1.12 5.49 -3.45
CA PRO A 11 -0.73 4.10 -3.20
C PRO A 11 -1.79 3.31 -2.41
N VAL A 12 -2.55 3.98 -1.53
CA VAL A 12 -3.64 3.36 -0.76
C VAL A 12 -4.82 2.99 -1.65
N ALA A 13 -5.22 3.88 -2.57
CA ALA A 13 -6.30 3.60 -3.51
C ALA A 13 -5.93 2.45 -4.45
N LEU A 14 -4.68 2.41 -4.90
CA LEU A 14 -4.15 1.30 -5.70
C LEU A 14 -4.16 -0.02 -4.93
N SER A 15 -3.71 -0.03 -3.67
CA SER A 15 -3.77 -1.21 -2.81
C SER A 15 -5.21 -1.74 -2.64
N GLY A 16 -6.17 -0.84 -2.43
CA GLY A 16 -7.59 -1.19 -2.35
C GLY A 16 -8.13 -1.79 -3.65
N ALA A 17 -7.73 -1.22 -4.81
CA ALA A 17 -8.10 -1.74 -6.12
C ALA A 17 -7.57 -3.16 -6.36
N VAL A 18 -6.32 -3.45 -5.97
CA VAL A 18 -5.73 -4.79 -6.09
C VAL A 18 -6.50 -5.82 -5.26
N VAL A 19 -6.82 -5.49 -4.01
CA VAL A 19 -7.62 -6.38 -3.14
C VAL A 19 -9.00 -6.61 -3.75
N GLY A 20 -9.66 -5.56 -4.26
CA GLY A 20 -10.96 -5.67 -4.93
C GLY A 20 -10.94 -6.59 -6.15
N VAL A 21 -9.90 -6.49 -7.00
CA VAL A 21 -9.72 -7.39 -8.15
C VAL A 21 -9.55 -8.84 -7.72
N VAL A 22 -8.82 -9.10 -6.63
CA VAL A 22 -8.61 -10.45 -6.12
C VAL A 22 -9.90 -11.04 -5.56
N ILE A 23 -10.69 -10.26 -4.81
CA ILE A 23 -12.01 -10.69 -4.31
C ILE A 23 -12.93 -11.03 -5.49
N ALA A 24 -12.98 -10.16 -6.51
CA ALA A 24 -13.76 -10.41 -7.71
C ALA A 24 -13.27 -11.67 -8.46
N GLY A 25 -11.96 -11.88 -8.53
CA GLY A 25 -11.36 -13.07 -9.12
C GLY A 25 -11.76 -14.36 -8.39
N VAL A 26 -11.72 -14.37 -7.06
CA VAL A 26 -12.16 -15.52 -6.25
C VAL A 26 -13.64 -15.82 -6.49
N ALA A 27 -14.49 -14.79 -6.53
CA ALA A 27 -15.92 -14.94 -6.84
C ALA A 27 -16.16 -15.45 -8.27
N LEU A 28 -15.33 -15.05 -9.23
CA LEU A 28 -15.39 -15.52 -10.60
C LEU A 28 -15.02 -17.00 -10.71
N LEU A 29 -13.97 -17.43 -10.00
CA LEU A 29 -13.54 -18.83 -9.98
C LEU A 29 -14.64 -19.74 -9.43
N THR A 30 -15.30 -19.34 -8.34
CA THR A 30 -16.46 -20.08 -7.82
C THR A 30 -17.64 -20.08 -8.79
N ALA A 31 -17.91 -18.97 -9.49
CA ALA A 31 -18.95 -18.92 -10.52
C ALA A 31 -18.68 -19.85 -11.71
N PHE A 32 -17.41 -20.09 -12.07
CA PHE A 32 -17.01 -21.07 -13.09
C PHE A 32 -16.97 -22.53 -12.59
N GLY A 33 -17.41 -22.79 -11.36
CA GLY A 33 -17.48 -24.14 -10.80
C GLY A 33 -16.16 -24.64 -10.20
N ILE A 34 -15.15 -23.78 -10.05
CA ILE A 34 -13.95 -24.13 -9.29
C ILE A 34 -14.30 -24.09 -7.81
N ASN A 35 -14.13 -25.23 -7.15
CA ASN A 35 -14.50 -25.39 -5.75
C ASN A 35 -13.42 -24.78 -4.86
N VAL A 36 -13.52 -23.47 -4.62
CA VAL A 36 -12.66 -22.73 -3.68
C VAL A 36 -13.26 -22.85 -2.29
N THR A 37 -12.52 -23.44 -1.35
CA THR A 37 -13.00 -23.54 0.03
C THR A 37 -12.96 -22.17 0.72
N GLU A 38 -13.77 -21.98 1.76
CA GLU A 38 -13.74 -20.74 2.56
C GLU A 38 -12.35 -20.45 3.13
N ALA A 39 -11.62 -21.49 3.54
CA ALA A 39 -10.25 -21.37 4.04
C ALA A 39 -9.29 -20.87 2.94
N GLN A 40 -9.44 -21.35 1.70
CA GLN A 40 -8.64 -20.90 0.56
C GLN A 40 -8.97 -19.45 0.18
N ALA A 41 -10.25 -19.11 0.09
CA ALA A 41 -10.69 -17.74 -0.20
C ALA A 41 -10.16 -16.76 0.86
N THR A 42 -10.33 -17.10 2.14
CA THR A 42 -9.83 -16.29 3.26
C THR A 42 -8.31 -16.18 3.24
N GLY A 43 -7.60 -17.28 2.95
CA GLY A 43 -6.15 -17.29 2.84
C GLY A 43 -5.63 -16.39 1.71
N ILE A 44 -6.25 -16.47 0.52
CA ILE A 44 -5.90 -15.64 -0.64
C ILE A 44 -6.15 -14.16 -0.34
N VAL A 45 -7.35 -13.81 0.10
CA VAL A 45 -7.72 -12.41 0.38
C VAL A 45 -6.88 -11.85 1.53
N GLY A 46 -6.65 -12.64 2.59
CA GLY A 46 -5.81 -12.25 3.72
C GLY A 46 -4.37 -12.01 3.33
N PHE A 47 -3.77 -12.91 2.53
CA PHE A 47 -2.40 -12.76 2.05
C PHE A 47 -2.23 -11.51 1.17
N VAL A 48 -3.14 -11.28 0.21
CA VAL A 48 -3.08 -10.10 -0.66
C VAL A 48 -3.30 -8.82 0.14
N SER A 49 -4.23 -8.80 1.09
CA SER A 49 -4.48 -7.64 1.93
C SER A 49 -3.25 -7.29 2.78
N ALA A 50 -2.61 -8.29 3.39
CA ALA A 50 -1.39 -8.08 4.16
C ALA A 50 -0.23 -7.57 3.28
N GLY A 51 -0.06 -8.14 2.09
CA GLY A 51 0.93 -7.68 1.10
C GLY A 51 0.68 -6.24 0.63
N ALA A 52 -0.58 -5.87 0.37
CA ALA A 52 -0.96 -4.53 -0.05
C ALA A 52 -0.72 -3.48 1.05
N VAL A 53 -1.00 -3.82 2.31
CA VAL A 53 -0.70 -2.97 3.46
C VAL A 53 0.81 -2.81 3.63
N LEU A 54 1.57 -3.91 3.68
CA LEU A 54 3.03 -3.86 3.82
C LEU A 54 3.69 -3.08 2.68
N GLY A 55 3.24 -3.30 1.44
CA GLY A 55 3.72 -2.57 0.27
C GLY A 55 3.50 -1.06 0.40
N SER A 56 2.29 -0.64 0.80
CA SER A 56 1.99 0.78 1.01
C SER A 56 2.78 1.41 2.15
N VAL A 57 3.02 0.69 3.26
CA VAL A 57 3.83 1.16 4.38
C VAL A 57 5.30 1.30 3.99
N LEU A 58 5.87 0.32 3.28
CA LEU A 58 7.24 0.37 2.80
C LEU A 58 7.43 1.49 1.76
N TYR A 59 6.43 1.69 0.90
CA TYR A 59 6.42 2.79 -0.06
C TYR A 59 6.40 4.15 0.63
N ALA A 60 5.54 4.31 1.64
CA ALA A 60 5.50 5.52 2.45
C ALA A 60 6.84 5.78 3.15
N ARG A 61 7.45 4.76 3.77
CA ARG A 61 8.77 4.89 4.42
C ARG A 61 9.90 5.25 3.46
N ARG A 62 9.83 4.88 2.18
CA ARG A 62 10.81 5.30 1.17
C ARG A 62 10.70 6.79 0.80
N LYS A 63 9.50 7.38 0.88
CA LYS A 63 9.31 8.81 0.62
C LYS A 63 9.61 9.70 1.84
N VAL A 64 9.54 9.14 3.04
CA VAL A 64 9.95 9.85 4.26
C VAL A 64 11.47 9.65 4.45
N THR A 65 12.27 10.53 3.84
CA THR A 65 13.69 10.66 4.18
C THR A 65 13.79 10.94 5.68
N PRO A 66 14.67 10.28 6.46
CA PRO A 66 14.88 10.65 7.85
C PRO A 66 15.23 12.13 7.88
N ILE A 67 14.47 12.92 8.62
CA ILE A 67 14.83 14.30 8.92
C ILE A 67 16.17 14.18 9.65
N ALA A 68 17.27 14.49 8.97
CA ALA A 68 18.54 14.67 9.65
C ALA A 68 18.27 15.64 10.80
N PRO A 69 18.57 15.28 12.07
CA PRO A 69 18.36 16.20 13.17
C PRO A 69 19.10 17.49 12.80
N GLY A 70 18.32 18.56 12.67
CA GLY A 70 18.77 19.78 12.01
C GLY A 70 20.13 20.18 12.54
N ASN A 71 21.08 20.42 11.62
CA ASN A 71 22.28 21.16 11.93
C ASN A 71 21.81 22.46 12.58
N GLY A 72 21.97 22.53 13.91
CA GLY A 72 21.67 23.69 14.72
C GLY A 72 22.52 24.87 14.27
N LYS A 73 22.08 25.55 13.21
CA LYS A 73 22.50 26.91 12.92
C LYS A 73 21.88 27.73 14.04
N ARG A 74 22.63 27.87 15.14
CA ARG A 74 22.33 28.81 16.21
C ARG A 74 22.11 30.15 15.53
N MET A 75 20.85 30.57 15.49
CA MET A 75 20.45 31.91 15.13
C MET A 75 21.07 32.80 16.20
N LYS A 76 22.14 33.52 15.86
CA LYS A 76 22.69 34.53 16.75
C LYS A 76 21.59 35.57 16.91
N LEU A 77 21.09 35.72 18.13
CA LEU A 77 20.34 36.90 18.51
C LEU A 77 21.36 38.05 18.49
N ASP A 78 21.35 38.82 17.42
CA ASP A 78 21.93 40.14 17.42
C ASP A 78 21.09 40.96 18.42
N THR A 79 21.67 41.21 19.59
CA THR A 79 21.11 42.11 20.58
C THR A 79 21.90 43.40 20.45
N GLU A 80 21.20 44.46 20.05
CA GLU A 80 21.68 45.85 20.04
C GLU A 80 22.10 46.31 21.44
#